data_AF-A0A968BN80-F1
#
_entry.id   AF-A0A968BN80-F1
#
_cell.length_a   1.000
_cell.length_b   1.000
_cell.length_c   1.000
_cell.angle_alpha   90.00
_cell.angle_beta   90.00
_cell.angle_gamma   90.00
#
_symmetry.space_group_name_H-M   'P 1'
#
loop_
_entity.id
_entity.type
_entity.pdbx_description
1 polymer ?
#
loop_
_entity_poly.entity_id
_entity_poly.type
_entity_poly.pdbx_seq_one_letter_code
_entity_poly.pdbx_strand_id
1 'polypeptide(L)' 'MTNSPATGFMALWPTDTPPSGWVLCDGTSYSTASQPDLFAVVGYTYGGSGANFNVPDLRGRMPLG' A
#
# COMPACT_ATOMS: atom_id res chain seq x y z
N MET A 1 -2.96 -21.49 -11.54
CA MET A 1 -1.81 -20.76 -10.98
C MET A 1 -2.14 -19.27 -11.07
N THR A 2 -2.97 -18.76 -10.17
CA THR A 2 -3.31 -17.34 -10.15
C THR A 2 -2.12 -16.61 -9.57
N ASN A 3 -1.27 -16.07 -10.43
CA ASN A 3 -0.08 -15.31 -10.08
C ASN A 3 -0.53 -13.99 -9.43
N SER A 4 -0.94 -14.06 -8.17
CA SER A 4 -1.21 -12.87 -7.37
C SER A 4 0.12 -12.16 -7.21
N PRO A 5 0.21 -10.84 -7.50
CA PRO A 5 1.45 -10.11 -7.30
C PRO A 5 1.93 -10.32 -5.87
N ALA A 6 3.25 -10.43 -5.70
CA ALA A 6 3.85 -10.52 -4.38
C ALA A 6 3.38 -9.32 -3.55
N THR A 7 3.05 -9.59 -2.29
CA THR A 7 2.70 -8.57 -1.32
C THR A 7 3.77 -7.47 -1.33
N GLY A 8 3.36 -6.20 -1.48
CA GLY A 8 4.28 -5.06 -1.66
C GLY A 8 4.53 -4.63 -3.10
N PHE A 9 3.91 -5.28 -4.08
CA PHE A 9 3.91 -4.79 -5.46
C PHE A 9 3.15 -3.47 -5.55
N MET A 10 3.82 -2.43 -6.05
CA MET A 10 3.21 -1.14 -6.34
C MET A 10 3.04 -0.99 -7.85
N ALA A 11 1.83 -0.65 -8.27
CA ALA A 11 1.48 -0.42 -9.67
C ALA A 11 0.95 1.00 -9.84
N LEU A 12 1.27 1.64 -10.97
CA LEU A 12 0.59 2.85 -11.37
C LEU A 12 -0.81 2.48 -11.87
N TRP A 13 -1.82 3.14 -11.32
CA TRP A 13 -3.20 2.94 -11.73
C TRP A 13 -3.77 4.27 -12.26
N PRO A 14 -4.42 4.27 -13.44
CA PRO A 14 -4.84 5.51 -14.10
C PRO A 14 -6.09 6.16 -13.47
N THR A 15 -6.77 5.49 -12.54
CA THR A 15 -8.01 5.98 -11.90
C THR A 15 -7.90 6.07 -10.39
N ASP A 16 -8.75 6.88 -9.78
CA ASP A 16 -8.83 7.06 -8.32
C ASP A 16 -9.54 5.90 -7.61
N THR A 17 -9.89 4.83 -8.32
CA THR A 17 -10.54 3.64 -7.74
C THR A 17 -9.63 2.44 -7.93
N PRO A 18 -8.99 1.94 -6.86
CA PRO A 18 -8.16 0.76 -6.94
C PRO A 18 -9.05 -0.47 -7.19
N PRO A 19 -8.56 -1.46 -7.97
CA PRO A 19 -9.26 -2.73 -8.12
C PRO A 19 -9.33 -3.49 -6.78
N SER A 20 -10.27 -4.43 -6.66
CA SER A 20 -10.44 -5.23 -5.44
C SER A 20 -9.15 -5.94 -5.04
N GLY A 21 -8.73 -5.78 -3.78
CA GLY A 21 -7.47 -6.33 -3.26
C GLY A 21 -6.28 -5.37 -3.35
N TRP A 22 -6.48 -4.16 -3.86
CA TRP A 22 -5.46 -3.11 -3.94
C TRP A 22 -5.83 -1.91 -3.08
N VAL A 23 -4.82 -1.17 -2.64
CA VAL A 23 -4.97 0.10 -1.94
C VAL A 23 -4.25 1.18 -2.71
N LEU A 24 -4.81 2.38 -2.67
CA LEU A 24 -4.14 3.55 -3.21
C LEU A 24 -2.97 3.91 -2.32
N CYS A 25 -1.84 4.25 -2.95
CA CYS A 25 -0.68 4.81 -2.28
C CYS A 25 -0.83 6.35 -2.24
N ASP A 26 -1.69 6.84 -1.36
CA ASP A 26 -2.03 8.26 -1.20
C ASP A 26 -1.65 8.85 0.17
N GLY A 27 -0.93 8.08 1.00
CA GLY A 27 -0.63 8.44 2.39
C GLY A 27 -1.71 8.08 3.40
N THR A 28 -2.78 7.37 3.00
CA THR A 28 -3.85 6.96 3.91
C THR A 28 -3.36 6.00 5.00
N SER A 29 -3.93 6.13 6.19
CA SER A 29 -3.69 5.20 7.29
C SER A 29 -4.64 4.00 7.20
N TYR A 30 -4.08 2.80 7.09
CA TYR A 30 -4.82 1.53 7.10
C TYR A 30 -4.53 0.75 8.37
N SER A 31 -5.49 -0.08 8.80
CA SER A 31 -5.29 -0.90 9.98
C SER A 31 -4.43 -2.12 9.69
N THR A 32 -3.44 -2.37 10.54
CA THR A 32 -2.54 -3.54 10.45
C THR A 32 -3.30 -4.86 10.56
N ALA A 33 -4.44 -4.87 11.26
CA ALA A 33 -5.30 -6.05 11.37
C ALA A 33 -6.13 -6.32 10.11
N SER A 34 -6.49 -5.26 9.37
CA SER A 34 -7.26 -5.39 8.13
C SER A 34 -6.39 -5.78 6.94
N GLN A 35 -5.10 -5.44 6.96
CA GLN A 35 -4.15 -5.71 5.88
C GLN A 35 -2.79 -6.16 6.43
N PRO A 36 -2.74 -7.34 7.08
CA PRO A 36 -1.51 -7.85 7.70
C PRO A 36 -0.41 -8.11 6.68
N ASP A 37 -0.77 -8.53 5.48
CA ASP A 37 0.16 -8.81 4.39
C ASP A 37 0.88 -7.52 3.94
N LEU A 38 0.13 -6.46 3.63
CA LEU A 38 0.70 -5.15 3.26
C LEU A 38 1.58 -4.59 4.38
N PHE A 39 1.14 -4.71 5.63
CA PHE A 39 1.94 -4.28 6.78
C PHE A 39 3.25 -5.06 6.91
N ALA A 40 3.27 -6.37 6.60
CA ALA A 40 4.48 -7.18 6.67
C ALA A 40 5.59 -6.68 5.73
N VAL A 41 5.23 -5.99 4.64
CA VAL A 41 6.19 -5.48 3.65
C VAL A 41 6.47 -3.98 3.83
N VAL A 42 5.45 -3.18 4.10
CA VAL A 42 5.58 -1.73 4.26
C VAL A 42 6.09 -1.35 5.65
N GLY A 43 5.63 -2.06 6.69
CA GLY A 43 5.88 -1.73 8.09
C GLY A 43 5.37 -0.32 8.44
N TYR A 44 6.11 0.37 9.30
CA TYR A 44 5.86 1.77 9.66
C TYR A 44 6.75 2.76 8.88
N THR A 45 7.30 2.33 7.74
CA THR A 45 8.30 3.12 6.97
C THR A 45 7.76 4.47 6.51
N TYR A 46 6.46 4.53 6.16
CA TYR A 46 5.77 5.76 5.75
C TYR A 46 5.00 6.42 6.90
N GLY A 47 5.24 5.99 8.13
CA GLY A 47 4.51 6.41 9.32
C GLY A 47 3.43 5.42 9.75
N GLY A 48 2.79 5.74 10.87
CA GLY A 48 1.84 4.88 11.55
C GLY A 48 2.31 4.50 12.95
N SER A 49 1.38 4.03 13.77
CA SER A 49 1.63 3.63 15.15
C SER A 49 0.57 2.64 15.62
N GLY A 50 1.01 1.61 16.37
CA GLY A 50 0.15 0.61 16.96
C GLY A 50 -0.66 -0.16 15.92
N ALA A 51 -1.99 0.02 15.95
CA ALA A 51 -2.93 -0.72 15.10
C ALA A 51 -3.07 -0.17 13.67
N ASN A 52 -2.38 0.93 13.32
CA ASN A 52 -2.47 1.57 12.01
C ASN A 52 -1.09 1.82 11.40
N PHE A 53 -0.96 1.55 10.10
CA PHE A 53 0.21 1.85 9.29
C PHE A 53 -0.18 2.79 8.15
N ASN A 54 0.74 3.65 7.73
CA ASN A 54 0.50 4.56 6.62
C ASN A 54 1.07 3.96 5.33
N VAL A 55 0.34 4.11 4.23
CA VAL A 55 0.86 3.77 2.90
C VAL A 55 1.76 4.88 2.36
N PRO A 56 2.66 4.57 1.42
CA PRO A 56 3.38 5.61 0.67
C PRO A 56 2.42 6.61 0.03
N ASP A 57 2.78 7.89 -0.01
CA ASP A 57 2.10 8.88 -0.85
C ASP A 57 2.83 9.00 -2.19
N LEU A 58 2.25 8.42 -3.24
CA LEU A 58 2.75 8.46 -4.61
C LEU A 58 2.08 9.55 -5.46
N ARG A 59 1.21 10.39 -4.87
CA ARG A 59 0.56 11.48 -5.62
C ARG A 59 1.61 12.49 -6.07
N GLY A 60 1.86 12.52 -7.38
CA GLY A 60 2.89 13.38 -7.97
C GLY A 60 4.33 12.97 -7.65
N ARG A 61 4.55 11.76 -7.11
CA ARG A 61 5.90 11.23 -6.85
C ARG A 61 6.16 10.02 -7.74
N MET A 62 7.30 10.00 -8.42
CA MET A 62 7.79 8.79 -9.08
C MET A 62 8.61 7.96 -8.08
N PRO A 63 8.41 6.63 -8.03
CA PRO A 63 9.31 5.76 -7.31
C PRO A 63 10.70 5.87 -7.94
N LEU A 64 11.65 6.39 -7.18
CA LEU A 64 13.07 6.41 -7.54
C LEU A 64 13.74 5.23 -6.85
N GLY A 65 14.35 4.37 -7.65
CA GLY A 65 15.14 3.23 -7.19
C GLY A 65 16.61 3.57 -7.07
#